data_AF-A0A9D4PNZ8-F1
#
_entry.id   AF-A0A9D4PNZ8-F1
#
_cell.length_a   1.000
_cell.length_b   1.000
_cell.length_c   1.000
_cell.angle_alpha   90.00
_cell.angle_beta   90.00
_cell.angle_gamma   90.00
#
_symmetry.space_group_name_H-M   'P 1'
#
loop_
_entity.id
_entity.type
_entity.pdbx_description
1 polymer ?
#
loop_
_entity_poly.entity_id
_entity_poly.type
_entity_poly.pdbx_seq_one_letter_code
_entity_poly.pdbx_strand_id
1 'polypeptide(L)'
;MNHAIAVTSRTSKAFSNQQTMKACSCVSIYLEALQVFLQALDLPYEQPLLQAGVRQFLHRMVVCLEEEVLPLVPRACEQLLRNPDVRSVQELIPLINQIVCKFKVGGLAIKRWCPSCNGCSCRWSGSSSVPLAAPVEPGDEQALRDRQLLQRAYFLFVAAIITNNVVEVVASQDAQSLEQVFTTIIQGAVEFPDPVAQKTCFTILRKMVELWGGPDAEPHFVDFVYKSVVPACFHAPLKDTFDLTDAQTILALSESALCMKMILAKRGDEFMEYLRNQYLPTLLRLSPQQIQDYCMHLQGDPKVFKNYVKP
;
A
#
# COMPACT_ATOMS: atom_id res chain seq x y z
N MET A 1 13.85 -10.66 29.03
CA MET A 1 13.16 -9.40 28.63
C MET A 1 11.85 -9.67 27.87
N ASN A 2 11.83 -10.54 26.86
CA ASN A 2 10.62 -10.84 26.08
C ASN A 2 9.37 -11.20 26.92
N HIS A 3 9.54 -12.02 27.97
CA HIS A 3 8.44 -12.32 28.91
C HIS A 3 7.86 -11.08 29.61
N ALA A 4 8.69 -10.11 29.99
CA ALA A 4 8.24 -8.87 30.62
C ALA A 4 7.42 -8.01 29.64
N ILE A 5 7.85 -7.95 28.37
CA ILE A 5 7.11 -7.28 27.29
C ILE A 5 5.75 -7.96 27.11
N ALA A 6 5.71 -9.30 27.06
CA ALA A 6 4.48 -10.06 26.88
C ALA A 6 3.49 -9.86 28.02
N VAL A 7 3.95 -9.87 29.28
CA VAL A 7 3.09 -9.63 30.46
C VAL A 7 2.54 -8.21 30.43
N THR A 8 3.39 -7.21 30.17
CA THR A 8 2.99 -5.80 30.08
C THR A 8 2.01 -5.56 28.91
N SER A 9 2.21 -6.26 27.79
CA SER A 9 1.27 -6.25 26.67
C SER A 9 -0.08 -6.84 27.05
N ARG A 10 -0.13 -7.91 27.85
CA ARG A 10 -1.39 -8.50 28.32
C ARG A 10 -2.13 -7.58 29.28
N THR A 11 -1.45 -6.88 30.18
CA THR A 11 -2.11 -5.91 31.09
C THR A 11 -2.72 -4.76 30.30
N SER A 12 -2.12 -4.37 29.17
CA SER A 12 -2.69 -3.32 28.30
C SER A 12 -4.06 -3.68 27.72
N LYS A 13 -4.43 -4.98 27.67
CA LYS A 13 -5.75 -5.42 27.18
C LYS A 13 -6.92 -5.01 28.08
N ALA A 14 -6.64 -4.61 29.32
CA ALA A 14 -7.64 -4.03 30.22
C ALA A 14 -8.14 -2.66 29.73
N PHE A 15 -7.40 -2.02 28.82
CA PHE A 15 -7.70 -0.70 28.29
C PHE A 15 -8.15 -0.80 26.84
N SER A 16 -9.31 -0.21 26.52
CA SER A 16 -9.85 -0.20 25.15
C SER A 16 -9.36 1.00 24.34
N ASN A 17 -9.05 2.12 25.01
CA ASN A 17 -8.65 3.38 24.39
C ASN A 17 -7.89 4.29 25.39
N GLN A 18 -7.46 5.47 24.91
CA GLN A 18 -6.75 6.44 25.73
C GLN A 18 -7.52 6.94 26.95
N GLN A 19 -8.85 7.07 26.85
CA GLN A 19 -9.68 7.54 27.97
C GLN A 19 -9.61 6.56 29.14
N THR A 20 -9.68 5.26 28.88
CA THR A 20 -9.57 4.23 29.93
C THR A 20 -8.20 4.22 30.61
N MET A 21 -7.12 4.47 29.86
CA MET A 21 -5.77 4.59 30.45
C MET A 21 -5.61 5.88 31.27
N LYS A 22 -6.15 6.99 30.78
CA LYS A 22 -6.14 8.29 31.47
C LYS A 22 -6.92 8.22 32.78
N ALA A 23 -8.08 7.58 32.78
CA ALA A 23 -8.90 7.38 33.98
C ALA A 23 -8.15 6.62 35.10
N CYS A 24 -7.30 5.66 34.72
CA CYS A 24 -6.47 4.91 35.67
C CYS A 24 -5.08 5.52 35.91
N SER A 25 -4.77 6.69 35.32
CA SER A 25 -3.45 7.33 35.37
C SER A 25 -2.28 6.40 34.94
N CYS A 26 -2.55 5.45 34.04
CA CYS A 26 -1.54 4.46 33.61
C CYS A 26 -0.73 4.91 32.38
N VAL A 27 -1.03 6.08 31.80
CA VAL A 27 -0.40 6.57 30.56
C VAL A 27 1.12 6.66 30.69
N SER A 28 1.62 7.29 31.77
CA SER A 28 3.06 7.44 32.03
C SER A 28 3.76 6.09 32.20
N ILE A 29 3.16 5.17 32.94
CA ILE A 29 3.70 3.83 33.20
C ILE A 29 3.92 3.07 31.89
N TYR A 30 2.96 3.12 30.97
CA TYR A 30 3.09 2.45 29.67
C TYR A 30 4.07 3.14 28.73
N LEU A 31 4.22 4.46 28.80
CA LEU A 31 5.26 5.20 28.05
C LEU A 31 6.66 4.87 28.56
N GLU A 32 6.86 4.83 29.87
CA GLU A 32 8.13 4.44 30.50
C GLU A 32 8.46 2.98 30.16
N ALA A 33 7.48 2.07 30.24
CA ALA A 33 7.67 0.68 29.82
C ALA A 33 8.08 0.58 28.35
N LEU A 34 7.45 1.36 27.45
CA LEU A 34 7.86 1.40 26.05
C LEU A 34 9.31 1.86 25.89
N GLN A 35 9.73 2.91 26.59
CA GLN A 35 11.12 3.39 26.53
C GLN A 35 12.12 2.32 26.99
N VAL A 36 11.82 1.61 28.08
CA VAL A 36 12.66 0.51 28.58
C VAL A 36 12.74 -0.62 27.55
N PHE A 37 11.63 -0.97 26.92
CA PHE A 37 11.62 -2.02 25.89
C PHE A 37 12.35 -1.61 24.61
N LEU A 38 12.32 -0.33 24.25
CA LEU A 38 13.12 0.22 23.15
C LEU A 38 14.63 0.20 23.46
N GLN A 39 15.02 0.47 24.70
CA GLN A 39 16.42 0.31 25.13
C GLN A 39 16.86 -1.17 25.09
N ALA A 40 15.94 -2.10 25.38
CA ALA A 40 16.25 -3.52 25.30
C ALA A 40 16.55 -4.00 23.87
N LEU A 41 16.07 -3.30 22.83
CA LEU A 41 16.43 -3.60 21.43
C LEU A 41 17.90 -3.28 21.10
N ASP A 42 18.60 -2.52 21.94
CA ASP A 42 20.03 -2.26 21.74
C ASP A 42 20.91 -3.43 22.24
N LEU A 43 20.33 -4.43 22.91
CA LEU A 43 21.04 -5.61 23.39
C LEU A 43 21.25 -6.63 22.27
N PRO A 44 22.45 -7.21 22.08
CA PRO A 44 22.75 -8.08 20.93
C PRO A 44 22.08 -9.47 20.96
N TYR A 45 21.34 -9.82 22.03
CA TYR A 45 20.80 -11.17 22.26
C TYR A 45 19.32 -11.26 21.87
N GLU A 46 18.92 -12.40 21.28
CA GLU A 46 17.51 -12.72 20.95
C GLU A 46 16.77 -11.60 20.17
N GLN A 47 17.50 -10.88 19.32
CA GLN A 47 17.00 -9.74 18.54
C GLN A 47 15.64 -10.00 17.85
N PRO A 48 15.43 -11.12 17.12
CA PRO A 48 14.14 -11.36 16.46
C PRO A 48 12.96 -11.48 17.44
N LEU A 49 13.16 -12.13 18.59
CA LEU A 49 12.14 -12.30 19.60
C LEU A 49 11.80 -10.97 20.29
N LEU A 50 12.82 -10.15 20.56
CA LEU A 50 12.63 -8.82 21.14
C LEU A 50 11.92 -7.88 20.16
N GLN A 51 12.33 -7.86 18.90
CA GLN A 51 11.69 -7.06 17.85
C GLN A 51 10.21 -7.45 17.68
N ALA A 52 9.90 -8.75 17.62
CA ALA A 52 8.52 -9.22 17.54
C ALA A 52 7.69 -8.82 18.77
N GLY A 53 8.24 -8.97 19.98
CA GLY A 53 7.60 -8.56 21.23
C GLY A 53 7.32 -7.06 21.29
N VAL A 54 8.33 -6.23 21.00
CA VAL A 54 8.21 -4.76 20.97
C VAL A 54 7.20 -4.31 19.92
N ARG A 55 7.22 -4.91 18.72
CA ARG A 55 6.26 -4.59 17.67
C ARG A 55 4.82 -4.92 18.07
N GLN A 56 4.58 -6.10 18.66
CA GLN A 56 3.25 -6.47 19.15
C GLN A 56 2.77 -5.53 20.26
N PHE A 57 3.68 -5.10 21.14
CA PHE A 57 3.39 -4.11 22.16
C PHE A 57 3.06 -2.75 21.56
N LEU A 58 3.83 -2.28 20.56
CA LEU A 58 3.57 -1.03 19.85
C LEU A 58 2.20 -1.00 19.18
N HIS A 59 1.75 -2.09 18.56
CA HIS A 59 0.39 -2.19 18.01
C HIS A 59 -0.69 -1.87 19.05
N ARG A 60 -0.50 -2.30 20.31
CA ARG A 60 -1.39 -1.97 21.42
C ARG A 60 -1.20 -0.54 21.90
N MET A 61 0.03 -0.06 22.00
CA MET A 61 0.32 1.31 22.44
C MET A 61 -0.23 2.36 21.47
N VAL A 62 -0.21 2.10 20.16
CA VAL A 62 -0.90 2.94 19.16
C VAL A 62 -2.41 3.01 19.44
N VAL A 63 -3.03 1.89 19.85
CA VAL A 63 -4.45 1.89 20.21
C VAL A 63 -4.72 2.64 21.51
N CYS A 64 -3.92 2.41 22.55
CA CYS A 64 -4.27 2.84 23.89
C CYS A 64 -3.66 4.19 24.30
N LEU A 65 -2.50 4.58 23.78
CA LEU A 65 -1.83 5.82 24.15
C LEU A 65 -2.09 6.96 23.16
N GLU A 66 -2.48 6.65 21.93
CA GLU A 66 -2.80 7.63 20.90
C GLU A 66 -1.68 8.66 20.73
N GLU A 67 -1.98 9.95 20.74
CA GLU A 67 -1.01 11.02 20.41
C GLU A 67 0.24 11.00 21.30
N GLU A 68 0.13 10.50 22.53
CA GLU A 68 1.22 10.40 23.50
C GLU A 68 2.34 9.45 23.04
N VAL A 69 2.03 8.47 22.17
CA VAL A 69 3.03 7.53 21.65
C VAL A 69 3.83 8.11 20.47
N LEU A 70 3.29 9.13 19.80
CA LEU A 70 3.86 9.69 18.56
C LEU A 70 5.34 10.09 18.68
N PRO A 71 5.81 10.72 19.78
CA PRO A 71 7.22 11.08 19.93
C PRO A 71 8.17 9.87 19.93
N LEU A 72 7.69 8.69 20.34
CA LEU A 72 8.49 7.47 20.47
C LEU A 72 8.45 6.59 19.22
N VAL A 73 7.43 6.75 18.37
CA VAL A 73 7.26 5.94 17.14
C VAL A 73 8.46 6.01 16.20
N PRO A 74 9.03 7.18 15.84
CA PRO A 74 10.18 7.23 14.94
C PRO A 74 11.36 6.40 15.41
N ARG A 75 11.72 6.55 16.69
CA ARG A 75 12.80 5.79 17.33
C ARG A 75 12.51 4.29 17.30
N ALA A 76 11.27 3.91 17.60
CA ALA A 76 10.86 2.52 17.59
C ALA A 76 11.00 1.88 16.21
N CYS A 77 10.53 2.57 15.16
CA CYS A 77 10.66 2.09 13.79
C CYS A 77 12.13 1.97 13.35
N GLU A 78 12.97 2.95 13.68
CA GLU A 78 14.41 2.92 13.36
C GLU A 78 15.11 1.72 14.01
N GLN A 79 14.84 1.45 15.29
CA GLN A 79 15.41 0.31 16.00
C GLN A 79 14.89 -1.04 15.48
N LEU A 80 13.60 -1.12 15.10
CA LEU A 80 13.02 -2.31 14.48
C LEU A 80 13.59 -2.57 13.07
N LEU A 81 14.04 -1.53 12.36
CA LEU A 81 14.62 -1.61 11.02
C LEU A 81 16.15 -1.75 11.00
N ARG A 82 16.81 -1.85 12.16
CA ARG A 82 18.28 -1.85 12.25
C ARG A 82 18.94 -3.07 11.60
N ASN A 83 18.28 -4.23 11.62
CA ASN A 83 18.72 -5.47 10.96
C ASN A 83 17.51 -6.12 10.27
N PRO A 84 17.07 -5.62 9.10
CA PRO A 84 15.82 -6.06 8.51
C PRO A 84 16.02 -7.41 7.80
N ASP A 85 15.38 -8.46 8.32
CA ASP A 85 15.04 -9.63 7.50
C ASP A 85 13.68 -9.42 6.81
N VAL A 86 13.41 -10.19 5.76
CA VAL A 86 12.17 -10.11 4.96
C VAL A 86 10.92 -10.20 5.86
N ARG A 87 10.95 -11.06 6.88
CA ARG A 87 9.82 -11.27 7.77
C ARG A 87 9.64 -10.07 8.70
N SER A 88 10.71 -9.53 9.28
CA SER A 88 10.62 -8.33 10.11
C SER A 88 10.06 -7.12 9.34
N VAL A 89 10.47 -6.92 8.08
CA VAL A 89 9.92 -5.86 7.22
C VAL A 89 8.44 -6.10 6.96
N GLN A 90 8.08 -7.33 6.58
CA GLN A 90 6.70 -7.69 6.28
C GLN A 90 5.77 -7.47 7.48
N GLU A 91 6.22 -7.82 8.66
CA GLU A 91 5.43 -7.71 9.89
C GLU A 91 5.40 -6.26 10.43
N LEU A 92 6.37 -5.41 10.09
CA LEU A 92 6.36 -3.98 10.43
C LEU A 92 5.34 -3.19 9.61
N ILE A 93 5.07 -3.60 8.38
CA ILE A 93 4.15 -2.90 7.48
C ILE A 93 2.74 -2.73 8.06
N PRO A 94 2.09 -3.77 8.65
CA PRO A 94 0.82 -3.60 9.36
C PRO A 94 0.88 -2.55 10.49
N LEU A 95 2.00 -2.46 11.21
CA LEU A 95 2.17 -1.46 12.28
C LEU A 95 2.21 -0.05 11.67
N ILE A 96 2.99 0.13 10.61
CA ILE A 96 3.07 1.42 9.91
C ILE A 96 1.69 1.80 9.35
N ASN A 97 0.97 0.87 8.72
CA ASN A 97 -0.38 1.09 8.23
C ASN A 97 -1.33 1.52 9.37
N GLN A 98 -1.28 0.83 10.52
CA GLN A 98 -2.10 1.20 11.68
C GLN A 98 -1.80 2.62 12.16
N ILE A 99 -0.53 3.01 12.21
CA ILE A 99 -0.10 4.34 12.66
C ILE A 99 -0.57 5.40 11.66
N VAL A 100 -0.37 5.19 10.36
CA VAL A 100 -0.82 6.10 9.30
C VAL A 100 -2.33 6.29 9.35
N CYS A 101 -3.09 5.19 9.43
CA CYS A 101 -4.55 5.23 9.50
C CYS A 101 -5.06 5.91 10.78
N LYS A 102 -4.43 5.62 11.93
CA LYS A 102 -4.93 6.10 13.22
C LYS A 102 -4.65 7.58 13.43
N PHE A 103 -3.44 8.03 13.12
CA PHE A 103 -3.03 9.38 13.44
C PHE A 103 -3.29 10.37 12.32
N LYS A 104 -3.49 9.89 11.08
CA LYS A 104 -3.59 10.75 9.88
C LYS A 104 -2.48 11.81 9.82
N VAL A 105 -1.34 11.53 10.46
CA VAL A 105 -0.23 12.48 10.59
C VAL A 105 0.44 12.54 9.22
N GLY A 106 -0.08 13.46 8.42
CA GLY A 106 0.47 13.90 7.16
C GLY A 106 1.89 14.42 7.37
N GLY A 107 2.79 14.01 6.49
CA GLY A 107 4.06 14.71 6.31
C GLY A 107 5.10 14.42 7.39
N LEU A 108 4.99 15.06 8.56
CA LEU A 108 6.13 15.30 9.45
C LEU A 108 6.66 14.06 10.18
N ALA A 109 5.77 13.20 10.70
CA ALA A 109 6.21 11.99 11.38
C ALA A 109 6.79 10.99 10.38
N ILE A 110 6.16 10.82 9.21
CA ILE A 110 6.68 9.97 8.12
C ILE A 110 7.97 10.55 7.54
N LYS A 111 8.11 11.87 7.37
CA LYS A 111 9.35 12.52 6.92
C LYS A 111 10.50 12.33 7.93
N ARG A 112 10.18 12.17 9.21
CA ARG A 112 11.13 11.79 10.28
C ARG A 112 11.24 10.27 10.51
N TRP A 113 10.33 9.47 9.97
CA TRP A 113 10.48 8.01 9.75
C TRP A 113 11.31 7.73 8.50
N CYS A 114 11.36 8.72 7.61
CA CYS A 114 12.15 8.78 6.39
C CYS A 114 13.22 9.89 6.40
N PRO A 115 14.03 10.12 7.46
CA PRO A 115 15.24 10.93 7.32
C PRO A 115 16.28 10.20 6.45
N SER A 116 15.93 9.03 5.93
CA SER A 116 16.59 8.29 4.88
C SER A 116 15.53 7.81 3.87
N CYS A 117 14.71 8.70 3.28
CA CYS A 117 13.93 8.30 2.09
C CYS A 117 14.84 8.03 0.88
N ASN A 118 16.06 8.59 0.85
CA ASN A 118 17.18 8.05 0.04
C ASN A 118 17.68 6.66 0.50
N GLY A 119 17.10 6.05 1.52
CA GLY A 119 17.51 4.73 2.03
C GLY A 119 16.35 3.83 2.46
N CYS A 120 15.09 4.26 2.30
CA CYS A 120 13.89 3.43 2.37
C CYS A 120 13.22 3.36 1.00
N SER A 121 13.24 4.44 0.20
CA SER A 121 13.05 4.33 -1.26
C SER A 121 14.20 3.49 -1.81
N CYS A 122 15.48 3.88 -1.59
CA CYS A 122 16.62 3.13 -2.13
C CYS A 122 16.99 1.80 -1.42
N ARG A 123 16.45 1.45 -0.24
CA ARG A 123 16.58 0.05 0.26
C ARG A 123 15.59 -0.90 -0.41
N TRP A 124 14.51 -0.35 -0.95
CA TRP A 124 13.51 -1.10 -1.70
C TRP A 124 13.81 -1.04 -3.19
N SER A 125 14.39 0.06 -3.67
CA SER A 125 14.98 0.27 -5.00
C SER A 125 16.51 0.36 -4.92
N GLY A 126 17.15 -0.79 -4.73
CA GLY A 126 18.54 -0.99 -5.13
C GLY A 126 19.60 -0.33 -4.25
N SER A 127 19.94 -0.96 -3.12
CA SER A 127 21.32 -1.18 -2.65
C SER A 127 21.30 -2.13 -1.45
N SER A 128 21.71 -3.38 -1.70
CA SER A 128 21.89 -4.52 -0.78
C SER A 128 20.69 -4.91 0.11
N SER A 129 20.12 -6.07 -0.22
CA SER A 129 19.37 -7.03 0.63
C SER A 129 17.90 -6.80 1.00
N VAL A 130 17.00 -6.62 0.02
CA VAL A 130 15.80 -7.48 -0.20
C VAL A 130 15.32 -7.20 -1.64
N PRO A 131 15.56 -8.09 -2.60
CA PRO A 131 15.18 -7.81 -3.97
C PRO A 131 13.76 -8.35 -4.21
N LEU A 132 12.76 -7.47 -4.19
CA LEU A 132 11.42 -7.76 -4.72
C LEU A 132 11.45 -8.26 -6.19
N ALA A 133 12.56 -7.97 -6.90
CA ALA A 133 12.85 -8.34 -8.28
C ALA A 133 13.96 -9.40 -8.46
N ALA A 134 14.51 -10.00 -7.41
CA ALA A 134 15.48 -11.07 -7.60
C ALA A 134 14.78 -12.32 -8.14
N PRO A 135 15.41 -13.03 -9.08
CA PRO A 135 14.92 -14.33 -9.49
C PRO A 135 14.91 -15.24 -8.26
N VAL A 136 13.71 -15.66 -7.86
CA VAL A 136 13.55 -16.78 -6.91
C VAL A 136 14.00 -18.02 -7.66
N GLU A 137 14.88 -18.82 -7.07
CA GLU A 137 15.28 -20.09 -7.68
C GLU A 137 14.03 -20.95 -7.97
N PRO A 138 13.88 -21.49 -9.19
CA PRO A 138 12.73 -22.32 -9.53
C PRO A 138 12.80 -23.62 -8.70
N GLY A 139 12.04 -23.67 -7.60
CA GLY A 139 12.01 -24.80 -6.68
C GLY A 139 11.77 -24.42 -5.21
N ASP A 140 12.00 -23.17 -4.81
CA ASP A 140 11.76 -22.71 -3.44
C ASP A 140 10.35 -22.09 -3.28
N GLU A 141 9.36 -22.95 -3.01
CA GLU A 141 7.98 -22.55 -2.73
C GLU A 141 7.85 -21.63 -1.50
N GLN A 142 8.80 -21.68 -0.56
CA GLN A 142 8.78 -20.84 0.63
C GLN A 142 9.22 -19.41 0.28
N ALA A 143 10.30 -19.27 -0.47
CA ALA A 143 10.76 -17.96 -0.95
C ALA A 143 9.71 -17.28 -1.85
N LEU A 144 9.00 -18.05 -2.67
CA LEU A 144 7.92 -17.51 -3.49
C LEU A 144 6.76 -16.96 -2.65
N ARG A 145 6.35 -17.70 -1.61
CA ARG A 145 5.29 -17.27 -0.68
C ARG A 145 5.70 -16.04 0.12
N ASP A 146 6.92 -16.03 0.67
CA ASP A 146 7.46 -14.91 1.43
C ASP A 146 7.51 -13.64 0.55
N ARG A 147 7.86 -13.78 -0.74
CA ARG A 147 7.85 -12.66 -1.70
C ARG A 147 6.44 -12.14 -1.99
N GLN A 148 5.47 -13.02 -2.26
CA GLN A 148 4.07 -12.61 -2.47
C GLN A 148 3.51 -11.87 -1.27
N LEU A 149 3.81 -12.38 -0.07
CA LEU A 149 3.41 -11.78 1.19
C LEU A 149 4.02 -10.39 1.40
N LEU A 150 5.31 -10.21 1.09
CA LEU A 150 5.99 -8.91 1.13
C LEU A 150 5.35 -7.91 0.14
N GLN A 151 5.03 -8.36 -1.07
CA GLN A 151 4.36 -7.53 -2.09
C GLN A 151 2.97 -7.07 -1.63
N ARG A 152 2.15 -7.99 -1.12
CA ARG A 152 0.83 -7.64 -0.55
C ARG A 152 0.97 -6.60 0.55
N ALA A 153 1.92 -6.80 1.46
CA ALA A 153 2.17 -5.88 2.55
C ALA A 153 2.58 -4.49 2.00
N TYR A 154 3.51 -4.44 1.06
CA TYR A 154 3.92 -3.19 0.41
C TYR A 154 2.74 -2.41 -0.20
N PHE A 155 1.92 -3.07 -1.02
CA PHE A 155 0.80 -2.40 -1.66
C PHE A 155 -0.23 -1.95 -0.62
N LEU A 156 -0.43 -2.69 0.47
CA LEU A 156 -1.27 -2.22 1.58
C LEU A 156 -0.69 -0.95 2.25
N PHE A 157 0.63 -0.86 2.40
CA PHE A 157 1.29 0.34 2.92
C PHE A 157 1.11 1.54 1.98
N VAL A 158 1.36 1.36 0.69
CA VAL A 158 1.18 2.42 -0.32
C VAL A 158 -0.29 2.85 -0.39
N ALA A 159 -1.23 1.91 -0.36
CA ALA A 159 -2.66 2.18 -0.29
C ALA A 159 -3.03 3.00 0.94
N ALA A 160 -2.44 2.70 2.10
CA ALA A 160 -2.67 3.45 3.32
C ALA A 160 -2.18 4.89 3.22
N ILE A 161 -1.01 5.14 2.64
CA ILE A 161 -0.48 6.49 2.44
C ILE A 161 -1.41 7.31 1.56
N ILE A 162 -1.78 6.77 0.40
CA ILE A 162 -2.58 7.47 -0.61
C ILE A 162 -4.02 7.67 -0.12
N THR A 163 -4.61 6.67 0.54
CA THR A 163 -6.01 6.75 1.01
C THR A 163 -6.17 7.70 2.19
N ASN A 164 -5.19 7.77 3.10
CA ASN A 164 -5.24 8.68 4.25
C ASN A 164 -4.84 10.11 3.89
N ASN A 165 -4.75 10.43 2.60
CA ASN A 165 -4.42 11.75 2.08
C ASN A 165 -3.10 12.31 2.62
N VAL A 166 -2.13 11.42 2.90
CA VAL A 166 -0.76 11.79 3.27
C VAL A 166 0.03 12.13 2.00
N VAL A 167 -0.63 12.81 1.08
CA VAL A 167 -0.14 13.18 -0.26
C VAL A 167 1.05 14.12 -0.15
N GLU A 168 1.12 14.96 0.89
CA GLU A 168 2.28 15.81 1.16
C GLU A 168 3.59 15.02 1.32
N VAL A 169 3.54 13.77 1.81
CA VAL A 169 4.74 12.92 1.88
C VAL A 169 5.18 12.50 0.49
N VAL A 170 4.24 12.10 -0.37
CA VAL A 170 4.52 11.69 -1.75
C VAL A 170 4.99 12.88 -2.59
N ALA A 171 4.35 14.04 -2.43
CA ALA A 171 4.74 15.30 -3.08
C ALA A 171 6.09 15.83 -2.59
N SER A 172 6.55 15.42 -1.40
CA SER A 172 7.88 15.79 -0.88
C SER A 172 9.02 14.87 -1.32
N GLN A 173 8.73 13.79 -2.07
CA GLN A 173 9.74 12.91 -2.65
C GLN A 173 10.32 13.49 -3.94
N ASP A 174 11.51 13.05 -4.30
CA ASP A 174 12.08 13.33 -5.62
C ASP A 174 11.28 12.62 -6.73
N ALA A 175 11.32 13.19 -7.94
CA ALA A 175 10.56 12.70 -9.08
C ALA A 175 10.90 11.24 -9.46
N GLN A 176 12.15 10.80 -9.26
CA GLN A 176 12.58 9.44 -9.59
C GLN A 176 11.99 8.40 -8.63
N SER A 177 12.02 8.67 -7.32
CA SER A 177 11.38 7.80 -6.32
C SER A 177 9.87 7.64 -6.58
N LEU A 178 9.21 8.72 -6.97
CA LEU A 178 7.77 8.71 -7.26
C LEU A 178 7.45 7.87 -8.51
N GLU A 179 8.24 8.02 -9.58
CA GLU A 179 8.10 7.21 -10.80
C GLU A 179 8.34 5.71 -10.56
N GLN A 180 9.30 5.36 -9.68
CA GLN A 180 9.53 3.97 -9.28
C GLN A 180 8.33 3.38 -8.53
N VAL A 181 7.71 4.16 -7.63
CA VAL A 181 6.50 3.71 -6.92
C VAL A 181 5.37 3.48 -7.92
N PHE A 182 5.17 4.41 -8.86
CA PHE A 182 4.13 4.29 -9.90
C PHE A 182 4.35 3.04 -10.77
N THR A 183 5.58 2.83 -11.23
CA THR A 183 5.98 1.65 -11.99
C THR A 183 5.71 0.36 -11.21
N THR A 184 6.05 0.34 -9.93
CA THR A 184 5.85 -0.85 -9.07
C THR A 184 4.37 -1.17 -8.89
N ILE A 185 3.49 -0.15 -8.78
CA ILE A 185 2.03 -0.35 -8.70
C ILE A 185 1.48 -0.93 -10.01
N ILE A 186 1.94 -0.42 -11.16
CA ILE A 186 1.52 -0.94 -12.47
C ILE A 186 1.96 -2.39 -12.66
N GLN A 187 3.20 -2.71 -12.32
CA GLN A 187 3.69 -4.10 -12.32
C GLN A 187 2.87 -4.97 -11.36
N GLY A 188 2.55 -4.45 -10.17
CA GLY A 188 1.63 -5.04 -9.19
C GLY A 188 0.26 -5.42 -9.76
N ALA A 189 -0.31 -4.53 -10.58
CA ALA A 189 -1.61 -4.72 -11.19
C ALA A 189 -1.60 -5.72 -12.37
N VAL A 190 -0.50 -5.81 -13.12
CA VAL A 190 -0.46 -6.50 -14.42
C VAL A 190 0.46 -7.73 -14.43
N GLU A 191 1.67 -7.65 -13.88
CA GLU A 191 2.69 -8.70 -14.00
C GLU A 191 2.56 -9.83 -12.98
N PHE A 192 2.06 -9.54 -11.79
CA PHE A 192 2.02 -10.53 -10.71
C PHE A 192 0.66 -11.25 -10.66
N PRO A 193 0.63 -12.59 -10.68
CA PRO A 193 -0.60 -13.38 -10.64
C PRO A 193 -1.09 -13.55 -9.19
N ASP A 194 -1.27 -12.43 -8.48
CA ASP A 194 -1.84 -12.41 -7.14
C ASP A 194 -3.08 -11.50 -7.12
N PRO A 195 -4.29 -12.08 -7.18
CA PRO A 195 -5.53 -11.31 -7.26
C PRO A 195 -5.73 -10.32 -6.10
N VAL A 196 -5.21 -10.62 -4.91
CA VAL A 196 -5.33 -9.75 -3.74
C VAL A 196 -4.44 -8.51 -3.90
N ALA A 197 -3.20 -8.69 -4.36
CA ALA A 197 -2.30 -7.60 -4.67
C ALA A 197 -2.82 -6.77 -5.86
N GLN A 198 -3.30 -7.42 -6.93
CA GLN A 198 -3.85 -6.74 -8.12
C GLN A 198 -5.04 -5.84 -7.74
N LYS A 199 -6.01 -6.35 -6.97
CA LYS A 199 -7.13 -5.55 -6.46
C LYS A 199 -6.64 -4.34 -5.67
N THR A 200 -5.63 -4.52 -4.81
CA THR A 200 -5.04 -3.43 -4.01
C THR A 200 -4.37 -2.40 -4.93
N CYS A 201 -3.65 -2.83 -5.96
CA CYS A 201 -3.04 -1.94 -6.95
C CYS A 201 -4.08 -1.13 -7.73
N PHE A 202 -5.17 -1.75 -8.21
CA PHE A 202 -6.26 -1.01 -8.87
C PHE A 202 -6.96 -0.03 -7.92
N THR A 203 -7.09 -0.39 -6.64
CA THR A 203 -7.62 0.52 -5.61
C THR A 203 -6.72 1.75 -5.45
N ILE A 204 -5.40 1.55 -5.42
CA ILE A 204 -4.40 2.62 -5.36
C ILE A 204 -4.51 3.51 -6.60
N LEU A 205 -4.44 2.93 -7.80
CA LEU A 205 -4.51 3.67 -9.07
C LEU A 205 -5.78 4.50 -9.17
N ARG A 206 -6.94 3.92 -8.82
CA ARG A 206 -8.21 4.66 -8.76
C ARG A 206 -8.11 5.84 -7.81
N LYS A 207 -7.52 5.67 -6.63
CA LYS A 207 -7.41 6.76 -5.64
C LYS A 207 -6.44 7.86 -6.10
N MET A 208 -5.36 7.50 -6.79
CA MET A 208 -4.45 8.47 -7.41
C MET A 208 -5.18 9.31 -8.47
N VAL A 209 -5.97 8.68 -9.34
CA VAL A 209 -6.79 9.39 -10.33
C VAL A 209 -7.84 10.29 -9.65
N GLU A 210 -8.45 9.82 -8.56
CA GLU A 210 -9.40 10.61 -7.79
C GLU A 210 -8.77 11.89 -7.21
N LEU A 211 -7.51 11.82 -6.77
CA LEU A 211 -6.78 12.91 -6.13
C LEU A 211 -6.12 13.86 -7.13
N TRP A 212 -5.48 13.32 -8.18
CA TRP A 212 -4.62 14.10 -9.09
C TRP A 212 -5.11 14.13 -10.54
N GLY A 213 -6.20 13.44 -10.88
CA GLY A 213 -6.71 13.34 -12.26
C GLY A 213 -7.66 14.47 -12.68
N GLY A 214 -7.84 15.50 -11.86
CA GLY A 214 -8.76 16.61 -12.12
C GLY A 214 -8.40 17.49 -13.33
N PRO A 215 -9.15 18.57 -13.58
CA PRO A 215 -8.88 19.50 -14.69
C PRO A 215 -7.50 20.17 -14.57
N ASP A 216 -7.06 20.43 -13.35
CA ASP A 216 -5.75 21.04 -13.03
C ASP A 216 -4.64 19.99 -12.87
N ALA A 217 -4.81 18.79 -13.44
CA ALA A 217 -3.82 17.73 -13.35
C ALA A 217 -2.51 18.12 -14.05
N GLU A 218 -1.38 17.84 -13.37
CA GLU A 218 -0.06 18.02 -13.94
C GLU A 218 0.12 17.18 -15.23
N PRO A 219 0.72 17.72 -16.30
CA PRO A 219 0.85 17.02 -17.59
C PRO A 219 1.50 15.63 -17.48
N HIS A 220 2.49 15.47 -16.60
CA HIS A 220 3.16 14.19 -16.38
C HIS A 220 2.21 13.13 -15.79
N PHE A 221 1.24 13.54 -14.96
CA PHE A 221 0.28 12.63 -14.36
C PHE A 221 -0.80 12.24 -15.37
N VAL A 222 -1.22 13.18 -16.22
CA VAL A 222 -2.10 12.91 -17.36
C VAL A 222 -1.46 11.86 -18.27
N ASP A 223 -0.20 12.05 -18.63
CA ASP A 223 0.56 11.08 -19.42
C ASP A 223 0.62 9.71 -18.75
N PHE A 224 0.87 9.65 -17.45
CA PHE A 224 0.85 8.40 -16.68
C PHE A 224 -0.52 7.69 -16.72
N VAL A 225 -1.63 8.45 -16.59
CA VAL A 225 -2.99 7.88 -16.67
C VAL A 225 -3.22 7.22 -18.02
N TYR A 226 -2.95 7.93 -19.11
CA TYR A 226 -3.23 7.43 -20.47
C TYR A 226 -2.23 6.37 -20.94
N LYS A 227 -0.94 6.50 -20.61
CA LYS A 227 0.13 5.59 -21.09
C LYS A 227 0.37 4.39 -20.19
N SER A 228 -0.12 4.39 -18.95
CA SER A 228 0.13 3.29 -18.00
C SER A 228 -1.12 2.78 -17.30
N VAL A 229 -1.95 3.66 -16.71
CA VAL A 229 -3.13 3.22 -15.94
C VAL A 229 -4.21 2.62 -16.84
N VAL A 230 -4.57 3.30 -17.93
CA VAL A 230 -5.56 2.82 -18.89
C VAL A 230 -5.12 1.47 -19.49
N PRO A 231 -3.87 1.33 -19.99
CA PRO A 231 -3.38 0.04 -20.43
C PRO A 231 -3.42 -1.06 -19.37
N ALA A 232 -3.06 -0.76 -18.12
CA ALA A 232 -3.11 -1.74 -17.04
C ALA A 232 -4.52 -2.31 -16.81
N CYS A 233 -5.57 -1.48 -16.94
CA CYS A 233 -6.96 -1.93 -16.81
C CYS A 233 -7.41 -2.93 -17.89
N PHE A 234 -6.75 -2.94 -19.06
CA PHE A 234 -7.02 -3.91 -20.13
C PHE A 234 -6.02 -5.07 -20.15
N HIS A 235 -4.74 -4.81 -19.92
CA HIS A 235 -3.71 -5.84 -19.98
C HIS A 235 -3.82 -6.85 -18.84
N ALA A 236 -4.21 -6.43 -17.62
CA ALA A 236 -4.33 -7.39 -16.52
C ALA A 236 -5.42 -8.45 -16.78
N PRO A 237 -6.66 -8.09 -17.20
CA PRO A 237 -7.69 -9.08 -17.51
C PRO A 237 -7.41 -9.95 -18.75
N LEU A 238 -6.55 -9.49 -19.66
CA LEU A 238 -6.21 -10.21 -20.89
C LEU A 238 -5.09 -11.25 -20.71
N LYS A 239 -4.47 -11.34 -19.53
CA LYS A 239 -3.44 -12.34 -19.26
C LYS A 239 -4.04 -13.71 -18.94
N ASP A 240 -3.36 -14.76 -19.38
CA ASP A 240 -3.74 -16.15 -19.09
C ASP A 240 -3.78 -16.47 -17.59
N THR A 241 -3.08 -15.69 -16.77
CA THR A 241 -3.06 -15.82 -15.31
C THR A 241 -4.30 -15.22 -14.62
N PHE A 242 -5.18 -14.53 -15.36
CA PHE A 242 -6.36 -13.87 -14.81
C PHE A 242 -7.57 -14.81 -14.81
N ASP A 243 -7.63 -15.66 -13.78
CA ASP A 243 -8.67 -16.68 -13.64
C ASP A 243 -10.02 -16.09 -13.20
N LEU A 244 -10.97 -15.99 -14.13
CA LEU A 244 -12.31 -15.46 -13.88
C LEU A 244 -13.22 -16.40 -13.06
N THR A 245 -12.79 -17.63 -12.77
CA THR A 245 -13.49 -18.51 -11.83
C THR A 245 -13.15 -18.19 -10.38
N ASP A 246 -12.02 -17.52 -10.13
CA ASP A 246 -11.63 -17.05 -8.81
C ASP A 246 -12.37 -15.77 -8.40
N ALA A 247 -12.99 -15.82 -7.22
CA ALA A 247 -13.71 -14.69 -6.65
C ALA A 247 -12.80 -13.48 -6.39
N GLN A 248 -11.51 -13.67 -6.05
CA GLN A 248 -10.61 -12.54 -5.82
C GLN A 248 -10.23 -11.86 -7.14
N THR A 249 -10.04 -12.61 -8.21
CA THR A 249 -9.83 -12.07 -9.55
C THR A 249 -11.04 -11.26 -10.04
N ILE A 250 -12.27 -11.74 -9.79
CA ILE A 250 -13.51 -10.98 -10.08
C ILE A 250 -13.53 -9.64 -9.30
N LEU A 251 -13.03 -9.61 -8.06
CA LEU A 251 -12.90 -8.37 -7.29
C LEU A 251 -11.84 -7.44 -7.89
N ALA A 252 -10.70 -7.96 -8.34
CA ALA A 252 -9.68 -7.17 -9.02
C ALA A 252 -10.22 -6.56 -10.32
N LEU A 253 -10.97 -7.33 -11.12
CA LEU A 253 -11.66 -6.88 -12.33
C LEU A 253 -12.71 -5.80 -12.02
N SER A 254 -13.46 -5.97 -10.92
CA SER A 254 -14.43 -4.98 -10.48
C SER A 254 -13.76 -3.66 -10.09
N GLU A 255 -12.57 -3.71 -9.48
CA GLU A 255 -11.78 -2.52 -9.14
C GLU A 255 -11.14 -1.86 -10.38
N SER A 256 -10.67 -2.64 -11.37
CA SER A 256 -10.17 -2.08 -12.63
C SER A 256 -11.28 -1.35 -13.40
N ALA A 257 -12.49 -1.91 -13.43
CA ALA A 257 -13.66 -1.26 -14.01
C ALA A 257 -14.02 0.06 -13.29
N LEU A 258 -13.90 0.10 -11.96
CA LEU A 258 -14.10 1.33 -11.18
C LEU A 258 -12.98 2.36 -11.43
N CYS A 259 -11.76 1.91 -11.68
CA CYS A 259 -10.65 2.79 -12.06
C CYS A 259 -10.98 3.51 -13.38
N MET A 260 -11.45 2.78 -14.40
CA MET A 260 -11.89 3.35 -15.68
C MET A 260 -13.03 4.35 -15.51
N LYS A 261 -14.02 4.05 -14.66
CA LYS A 261 -15.10 4.99 -14.31
C LYS A 261 -14.58 6.26 -13.63
N MET A 262 -13.58 6.13 -12.76
CA MET A 262 -12.97 7.29 -12.09
C MET A 262 -12.23 8.19 -13.08
N ILE A 263 -11.51 7.59 -14.04
CA ILE A 263 -10.84 8.35 -15.11
C ILE A 263 -11.89 9.12 -15.93
N LEU A 264 -12.98 8.45 -16.31
CA LEU A 264 -14.11 9.10 -17.00
C LEU A 264 -14.70 10.24 -16.17
N ALA A 265 -14.94 10.03 -14.88
CA ALA A 265 -15.51 11.07 -14.00
C ALA A 265 -14.60 12.30 -13.87
N LYS A 266 -13.28 12.12 -14.00
CA LYS A 266 -12.29 13.19 -13.83
C LYS A 266 -11.92 13.92 -15.13
N ARG A 267 -11.87 13.20 -16.26
CA ARG A 267 -11.47 13.74 -17.57
C ARG A 267 -12.64 13.97 -18.53
N GLY A 268 -13.79 13.36 -18.28
CA GLY A 268 -14.98 13.53 -19.11
C GLY A 268 -14.79 13.07 -20.55
N ASP A 269 -15.26 13.89 -21.49
CA ASP A 269 -15.36 13.53 -22.91
C ASP A 269 -14.00 13.32 -23.60
N GLU A 270 -12.95 14.00 -23.14
CA GLU A 270 -11.58 13.82 -23.63
C GLU A 270 -11.14 12.35 -23.53
N PHE A 271 -11.44 11.70 -22.41
CA PHE A 271 -11.12 10.30 -22.19
C PHE A 271 -11.92 9.37 -23.12
N MET A 272 -13.19 9.70 -23.37
CA MET A 272 -14.03 8.92 -24.29
C MET A 272 -13.54 9.00 -25.73
N GLU A 273 -13.10 10.19 -26.16
CA GLU A 273 -12.53 10.39 -27.49
C GLU A 273 -11.22 9.60 -27.65
N TYR A 274 -10.33 9.68 -26.65
CA TYR A 274 -9.10 8.89 -26.61
C TYR A 274 -9.36 7.38 -26.71
N LEU A 275 -10.31 6.86 -25.92
CA LEU A 275 -10.65 5.43 -25.97
C LEU A 275 -11.20 5.01 -27.33
N ARG A 276 -12.13 5.78 -27.89
CA ARG A 276 -12.81 5.45 -29.14
C ARG A 276 -11.89 5.54 -30.36
N ASN A 277 -11.01 6.54 -30.40
CA ASN A 277 -10.26 6.89 -31.61
C ASN A 277 -8.80 6.41 -31.58
N GLN A 278 -8.22 6.20 -30.40
CA GLN A 278 -6.80 5.85 -30.27
C GLN A 278 -6.61 4.48 -29.60
N TYR A 279 -7.10 4.29 -28.38
CA TYR A 279 -6.70 3.13 -27.59
C TYR A 279 -7.34 1.81 -28.07
N LEU A 280 -8.68 1.75 -28.09
CA LEU A 280 -9.42 0.53 -28.45
C LEU A 280 -9.21 0.07 -29.91
N PRO A 281 -9.23 0.96 -30.93
CA PRO A 281 -9.04 0.53 -32.32
C PRO A 281 -7.59 0.17 -32.64
N THR A 282 -6.61 0.90 -32.11
CA THR A 282 -5.20 0.72 -32.50
C THR A 282 -4.51 -0.40 -31.72
N LEU A 283 -4.75 -0.49 -30.41
CA LEU A 283 -4.04 -1.43 -29.54
C LEU A 283 -4.80 -2.73 -29.32
N LEU A 284 -6.13 -2.67 -29.11
CA LEU A 284 -6.96 -3.87 -28.89
C LEU A 284 -7.62 -4.40 -30.16
N ARG A 285 -7.57 -3.65 -31.28
CA ARG A 285 -8.15 -4.02 -32.59
C ARG A 285 -9.60 -4.51 -32.50
N LEU A 286 -10.39 -3.88 -31.63
CA LEU A 286 -11.79 -4.22 -31.43
C LEU A 286 -12.65 -3.75 -32.60
N SER A 287 -13.78 -4.44 -32.84
CA SER A 287 -14.73 -4.01 -33.86
C SER A 287 -15.43 -2.70 -33.45
N PRO A 288 -15.90 -1.88 -34.43
CA PRO A 288 -16.61 -0.63 -34.12
C PRO A 288 -17.83 -0.83 -33.22
N GLN A 289 -18.51 -1.97 -33.33
CA GLN A 289 -19.65 -2.34 -32.49
C GLN A 289 -19.22 -2.59 -31.03
N GLN A 290 -18.15 -3.36 -30.81
CA GLN A 290 -17.61 -3.62 -29.47
C GLN A 290 -17.11 -2.33 -28.79
N ILE A 291 -16.49 -1.43 -29.56
CA ILE A 291 -16.04 -0.12 -29.07
C ILE A 291 -17.24 0.71 -28.61
N GLN A 292 -18.30 0.75 -29.42
CA GLN A 292 -19.51 1.51 -29.11
C GLN A 292 -20.24 0.95 -27.88
N ASP A 293 -20.38 -0.38 -27.80
CA ASP A 293 -20.99 -1.07 -26.67
C ASP A 293 -20.20 -0.82 -25.38
N TYR A 294 -18.88 -0.96 -25.41
CA TYR A 294 -18.03 -0.71 -24.24
C TYR A 294 -18.16 0.75 -23.77
N CYS A 295 -18.09 1.71 -24.70
CA CYS A 295 -18.25 3.13 -24.40
C CYS A 295 -19.61 3.44 -23.77
N MET A 296 -20.69 2.85 -24.28
CA MET A 296 -22.03 3.03 -23.75
C MET A 296 -22.15 2.52 -22.30
N HIS A 297 -21.65 1.31 -22.02
CA HIS A 297 -21.68 0.77 -20.66
C HIS A 297 -20.74 1.54 -19.71
N LEU A 298 -19.61 2.03 -20.21
CA LEU A 298 -18.69 2.88 -19.45
C LEU A 298 -19.31 4.25 -19.09
N GLN A 299 -20.24 4.78 -19.88
CA GLN A 299 -20.99 5.99 -19.53
C GLN A 299 -22.19 5.73 -18.59
N GLY A 300 -22.71 4.50 -18.56
CA GLY A 300 -23.86 4.11 -17.74
C GLY A 300 -23.60 3.97 -16.23
N ASP A 301 -24.48 3.26 -15.51
CA ASP A 301 -24.34 3.06 -14.07
C ASP A 301 -23.11 2.18 -13.72
N PRO A 302 -22.37 2.48 -12.64
CA PRO A 302 -21.21 1.68 -12.21
C PRO A 302 -21.52 0.21 -11.95
N LYS A 303 -22.71 -0.13 -11.44
CA LYS A 303 -23.14 -1.52 -11.21
C LYS A 303 -23.37 -2.25 -12.53
N VAL A 304 -24.00 -1.58 -13.48
CA VAL A 304 -24.25 -2.13 -14.83
C VAL A 304 -22.93 -2.38 -15.55
N PHE A 305 -22.00 -1.44 -15.48
CA PHE A 305 -20.67 -1.61 -16.07
C PHE A 305 -19.88 -2.76 -15.43
N LYS A 306 -19.90 -2.88 -14.10
CA LYS A 306 -19.26 -4.03 -13.41
C LYS A 306 -19.84 -5.36 -13.84
N ASN A 307 -21.15 -5.43 -14.07
CA ASN A 307 -21.79 -6.66 -14.53
C ASN A 307 -21.45 -6.95 -15.99
N TYR A 308 -21.34 -5.93 -16.83
CA TYR A 308 -20.95 -6.06 -18.23
C TYR A 308 -19.50 -6.56 -18.41
N VAL A 309 -18.58 -6.10 -17.55
CA VAL A 309 -17.15 -6.50 -17.63
C VAL A 309 -16.93 -7.91 -17.09
N LYS A 310 -17.83 -8.44 -16.26
CA LYS A 310 -17.77 -9.84 -15.83
C LYS A 310 -18.20 -10.75 -16.99
N PRO A 311 -17.53 -11.91 -17.15
CA PRO A 311 -17.96 -12.91 -18.13
C PRO A 311 -19.34 -13.49 -17.79
#